data_AF-A0A529LZW1-F1
#
_entry.id   AF-A0A529LZW1-F1
#
_cell.length_a   1.000
_cell.length_b   1.000
_cell.length_c   1.000
_cell.angle_alpha   90.00
_cell.angle_beta   90.00
_cell.angle_gamma   90.00
#
_symmetry.space_group_name_H-M   'P 1'
#
loop_
_entity.id
_entity.type
_entity.pdbx_description
1 polymer ?
#
loop_
_entity_poly.entity_id
_entity_poly.type
_entity_poly.pdbx_seq_one_letter_code
_entity_poly.pdbx_strand_id
1 'polypeptide(L)'
;RDAATPGPHIQMTYFEAIVQAQLEEMHRDERVVLLGEDVSVHGGGKLIECFGKNRVWNMPISEGSFTGLGIGAAINGLRPIVDISTASFIYLACDQIVNQASKLRYMTGGQIDIPIVFRCCMFST
;
A
#
# COMPACT_ATOMS: atom_id res chain seq x y z
N ARG A 1 -2.77 -29.06 -6.00
CA ARG A 1 -2.15 -27.73 -6.22
C ARG A 1 -0.76 -27.86 -5.64
N ASP A 2 0.21 -28.17 -6.48
CA ASP A 2 1.55 -28.56 -6.04
C ASP A 2 2.22 -27.37 -5.36
N ALA A 3 2.57 -27.55 -4.08
CA ALA A 3 3.33 -26.57 -3.34
C ALA A 3 4.73 -26.53 -3.95
N ALA A 4 5.04 -25.46 -4.68
CA ALA A 4 6.38 -25.23 -5.21
C ALA A 4 7.40 -25.32 -4.07
N THR A 5 8.49 -26.07 -4.29
CA THR A 5 9.58 -26.20 -3.35
C THR A 5 10.09 -24.80 -2.94
N PRO A 6 10.25 -24.49 -1.64
CA PRO A 6 10.75 -23.19 -1.22
C PRO A 6 12.11 -22.96 -1.87
N GLY A 7 12.26 -21.81 -2.56
CA GLY A 7 13.56 -21.38 -3.07
C GLY A 7 14.58 -21.19 -1.95
N PRO A 8 15.85 -20.90 -2.27
CA PRO A 8 16.89 -20.67 -1.28
C PRO A 8 16.47 -19.58 -0.28
N HIS A 9 16.60 -19.87 1.01
CA HIS A 9 16.27 -18.92 2.08
C HIS A 9 17.39 -17.89 2.23
N ILE A 10 17.05 -16.62 2.02
CA ILE A 10 17.97 -15.49 2.20
C ILE A 10 17.66 -14.85 3.55
N GLN A 11 18.69 -14.68 4.40
CA GLN A 11 18.54 -13.93 5.64
C GLN A 11 18.40 -12.45 5.31
N MET A 12 17.29 -11.84 5.73
CA MET A 12 17.02 -10.41 5.55
C MET A 12 16.29 -9.86 6.78
N THR A 13 16.39 -8.56 6.98
CA THR A 13 15.62 -7.85 8.01
C THR A 13 14.13 -7.84 7.68
N TYR A 14 13.28 -7.64 8.69
CA TYR A 14 11.83 -7.52 8.47
C TYR A 14 11.48 -6.40 7.47
N PHE A 15 12.20 -5.28 7.55
CA PHE A 15 12.00 -4.16 6.63
C PHE A 15 12.39 -4.52 5.19
N GLU A 16 13.54 -5.18 5.00
CA GLU A 16 13.96 -5.67 3.68
C GLU A 16 12.96 -6.66 3.08
N ALA A 17 12.40 -7.55 3.91
CA ALA A 17 11.38 -8.49 3.47
C ALA A 17 10.11 -7.78 2.96
N ILE A 18 9.68 -6.69 3.62
CA ILE A 18 8.54 -5.91 3.16
C ILE A 18 8.86 -5.20 1.83
N VAL A 19 10.03 -4.57 1.71
CA VAL A 19 10.45 -3.91 0.46
C VAL A 19 10.56 -4.92 -0.69
N GLN A 20 11.08 -6.11 -0.41
CA GLN A 20 11.18 -7.20 -1.39
C GLN A 20 9.80 -7.65 -1.87
N ALA A 21 8.84 -7.83 -0.96
CA ALA A 21 7.45 -8.16 -1.33
C ALA A 21 6.80 -7.06 -2.19
N GLN A 22 7.06 -5.78 -1.88
CA GLN A 22 6.59 -4.66 -2.70
C GLN A 22 7.22 -4.65 -4.09
N LEU A 23 8.53 -4.89 -4.20
CA LEU A 23 9.24 -4.99 -5.48
C LEU A 23 8.66 -6.12 -6.35
N GLU A 24 8.47 -7.31 -5.77
CA GLU A 24 7.94 -8.48 -6.48
C GLU A 24 6.52 -8.23 -7.01
N GLU A 25 5.63 -7.70 -6.18
CA GLU A 25 4.25 -7.42 -6.61
C GLU A 25 4.16 -6.23 -7.58
N MET A 26 5.02 -5.22 -7.44
CA MET A 26 5.08 -4.12 -8.41
C MET A 26 5.65 -4.55 -9.76
N HIS A 27 6.59 -5.52 -9.79
CA HIS A 27 7.03 -6.14 -11.04
C HIS A 27 5.94 -7.02 -11.66
N ARG A 28 5.15 -7.70 -10.84
CA ARG A 28 4.10 -8.62 -11.29
C ARG A 28 2.89 -7.92 -11.86
N ASP A 29 2.48 -6.79 -11.30
CA ASP A 29 1.27 -6.07 -11.70
C ASP A 29 1.55 -4.56 -11.79
N GLU A 30 1.46 -4.01 -13.00
CA GLU A 30 1.70 -2.59 -13.28
C GLU A 30 0.71 -1.65 -12.58
N ARG A 31 -0.43 -2.18 -12.15
CA ARG A 31 -1.48 -1.41 -11.45
C ARG A 31 -1.14 -1.17 -9.97
N VAL A 32 -0.12 -1.85 -9.43
CA VAL A 32 0.29 -1.65 -8.04
C VAL A 32 1.01 -0.31 -7.91
N VAL A 33 0.55 0.54 -7.01
CA VAL A 33 1.16 1.85 -6.75
C VAL A 33 1.39 2.01 -5.26
N LEU A 34 2.50 2.64 -4.88
CA LEU A 34 2.81 2.98 -3.49
C LEU A 34 2.51 4.46 -3.29
N LEU A 35 1.70 4.78 -2.28
CA LEU A 35 1.46 6.15 -1.84
C LEU A 35 1.61 6.27 -0.33
N GLY A 36 2.12 7.40 0.12
CA GLY A 36 2.27 7.68 1.54
C GLY A 36 3.15 8.90 1.77
N GLU A 37 3.30 9.25 3.04
CA GLU A 37 4.20 10.32 3.47
C GLU A 37 5.65 9.82 3.43
N ASP A 38 6.55 10.64 2.88
CA ASP A 38 7.99 10.38 2.80
C ASP A 38 8.37 8.97 2.35
N VAL A 39 7.54 8.36 1.50
CA VAL A 39 7.75 6.98 1.01
C VAL A 39 9.07 6.89 0.24
N SER A 40 9.48 7.98 -0.41
CA SER A 40 10.77 8.05 -1.09
C SER A 40 11.98 7.87 -0.17
N VAL A 41 11.85 8.24 1.11
CA VAL A 41 12.90 8.17 2.12
C VAL A 41 12.82 6.86 2.92
N HIS A 42 11.60 6.39 3.21
CA HIS A 42 11.34 5.22 4.06
C HIS A 42 11.23 3.91 3.26
N GLY A 43 12.29 3.55 2.53
CA GLY A 43 12.37 2.28 1.77
C GLY A 43 11.83 2.34 0.34
N GLY A 44 11.08 3.38 -0.02
CA GLY A 44 10.66 3.64 -1.39
C GLY A 44 11.75 4.18 -2.29
N GLY A 45 12.96 4.49 -1.80
CA GLY A 45 14.09 4.89 -2.65
C GLY A 45 14.39 3.85 -3.74
N LYS A 46 14.52 2.57 -3.34
CA LYS A 46 14.69 1.46 -4.29
C LYS A 46 13.49 1.31 -5.24
N LEU A 47 12.28 1.49 -4.72
CA LEU A 47 11.04 1.39 -5.52
C LEU A 47 10.93 2.53 -6.54
N ILE A 48 11.37 3.74 -6.20
CA ILE A 48 11.43 4.90 -7.12
C ILE A 48 12.50 4.69 -8.18
N GLU A 49 13.67 4.16 -7.82
CA GLU A 49 14.71 3.85 -8.79
C GLU A 49 14.23 2.82 -9.83
N CYS A 50 13.48 1.80 -9.40
CA CYS A 50 12.94 0.77 -10.30
C CYS A 50 11.72 1.20 -11.11
N PHE A 51 10.77 1.93 -10.51
CA PHE A 51 9.45 2.18 -11.10
C PHE A 51 9.13 3.66 -11.38
N GLY A 52 9.97 4.57 -10.90
CA GLY A 52 9.81 6.01 -11.07
C GLY A 52 8.66 6.64 -10.28
N LYS A 53 8.54 7.96 -10.43
CA LYS A 53 7.53 8.79 -9.75
C LYS A 53 6.09 8.53 -10.22
N ASN A 54 5.91 7.75 -11.29
CA ASN A 54 4.58 7.41 -11.79
C ASN A 54 3.90 6.32 -10.94
N ARG A 55 4.68 5.52 -10.20
CA ARG A 55 4.14 4.41 -9.38
C ARG A 55 4.45 4.52 -7.89
N VAL A 56 5.32 5.44 -7.50
CA VAL A 56 5.60 5.77 -6.10
C VAL A 56 5.33 7.26 -5.89
N TRP A 57 4.28 7.57 -5.13
CA TRP A 57 3.75 8.91 -4.96
C TRP A 57 4.00 9.42 -3.55
N ASN A 58 4.78 10.49 -3.44
CA ASN A 58 4.96 11.19 -2.17
C ASN A 58 3.74 12.08 -1.89
N MET A 59 3.09 11.86 -0.76
CA MET A 59 1.86 12.54 -0.39
C MET A 59 2.11 13.65 0.64
N PRO A 60 1.27 14.69 0.68
CA PRO A 60 1.28 15.64 1.78
C PRO A 60 0.90 14.94 3.10
N ILE A 61 1.24 15.58 4.23
CA ILE A 61 0.91 15.13 5.60
C ILE A 61 -0.60 15.29 5.84
N SER A 62 -1.38 14.39 5.24
CA SER A 62 -2.84 14.38 5.31
C SER A 62 -3.36 12.98 5.01
N GLU A 63 -3.41 12.16 6.06
CA GLU A 63 -3.71 10.73 6.01
C GLU A 63 -5.10 10.46 5.48
N GLY A 64 -6.09 11.23 5.92
CA GLY A 64 -7.44 11.14 5.37
C GLY A 64 -7.47 11.43 3.86
N SER A 65 -6.77 12.47 3.41
CA SER A 65 -6.78 12.86 1.99
C SER A 65 -6.12 11.83 1.08
N PHE A 66 -4.91 11.37 1.41
CA PHE A 66 -4.25 10.39 0.54
C PHE A 66 -4.86 8.99 0.66
N THR A 67 -5.47 8.65 1.80
CA THR A 67 -6.24 7.40 1.93
C THR A 67 -7.47 7.43 1.02
N GLY A 68 -8.20 8.56 0.99
CA GLY A 68 -9.32 8.75 0.06
C GLY A 68 -8.89 8.70 -1.41
N LEU A 69 -7.74 9.31 -1.74
CA LEU A 69 -7.13 9.20 -3.07
C LEU A 69 -6.83 7.73 -3.43
N GLY A 70 -6.22 6.97 -2.51
CA GLY A 70 -5.94 5.54 -2.69
C GLY A 70 -7.22 4.74 -2.95
N ILE A 71 -8.30 5.02 -2.23
CA ILE A 71 -9.60 4.37 -2.46
C ILE A 71 -10.14 4.70 -3.85
N GLY A 72 -10.12 5.98 -4.25
CA GLY A 72 -10.54 6.40 -5.58
C GLY A 72 -9.70 5.78 -6.70
N ALA A 73 -8.40 5.65 -6.49
CA ALA A 73 -7.49 4.95 -7.39
C ALA A 73 -7.83 3.46 -7.51
N ALA A 74 -8.14 2.80 -6.39
CA ALA A 74 -8.55 1.40 -6.36
C ALA A 74 -9.85 1.16 -7.15
N ILE A 75 -10.84 2.05 -7.00
CA ILE A 75 -12.11 2.01 -7.75
C ILE A 75 -11.86 2.14 -9.26
N ASN A 76 -10.87 2.95 -9.67
CA ASN A 76 -10.49 3.12 -11.07
C ASN A 76 -9.54 2.04 -11.60
N GLY A 77 -9.34 0.94 -10.86
CA GLY A 77 -8.61 -0.23 -11.32
C GLY A 77 -7.13 -0.29 -10.94
N LEU A 78 -6.61 0.68 -10.19
CA LEU A 78 -5.30 0.56 -9.56
C LEU A 78 -5.34 -0.38 -8.33
N ARG A 79 -4.17 -0.75 -7.83
CA ARG A 79 -3.99 -1.59 -6.64
C ARG A 79 -3.08 -0.89 -5.64
N PRO A 80 -3.60 0.13 -4.93
CA PRO A 80 -2.76 0.96 -4.10
C PRO A 80 -2.31 0.26 -2.81
N ILE A 81 -1.04 0.47 -2.48
CA ILE A 81 -0.46 0.25 -1.16
C ILE A 81 -0.34 1.63 -0.51
N VAL A 82 -1.12 1.84 0.54
CA VAL A 82 -1.16 3.09 1.30
C VAL A 82 -0.29 2.93 2.55
N ASP A 83 0.82 3.68 2.60
CA ASP A 83 1.75 3.69 3.73
C ASP A 83 1.44 4.86 4.67
N ILE A 84 0.96 4.52 5.86
CA ILE A 84 0.65 5.45 6.95
C ILE A 84 1.80 5.31 7.94
N SER A 85 2.78 6.20 7.84
CA SER A 85 4.07 6.21 8.55
C SER A 85 4.02 5.51 9.90
N THR A 86 3.14 5.98 10.81
CA THR A 86 2.95 5.39 12.15
C THR A 86 1.48 4.98 12.37
N ALA A 87 1.26 3.88 13.09
CA ALA A 87 -0.07 3.36 13.40
C ALA A 87 -0.98 4.35 14.14
N SER A 88 -0.45 5.29 14.92
CA SER A 88 -1.24 6.35 15.56
C SER A 88 -1.92 7.29 14.57
N PHE A 89 -1.37 7.46 13.36
CA PHE A 89 -1.97 8.35 12.36
C PHE A 89 -3.10 7.69 11.57
N ILE A 90 -3.32 6.38 11.74
CA ILE A 90 -4.50 5.69 11.19
C ILE A 90 -5.80 6.33 11.68
N TYR A 91 -5.82 6.88 12.90
CA TYR A 91 -7.01 7.55 13.44
C TYR A 91 -7.50 8.70 12.56
N LEU A 92 -6.60 9.39 11.84
CA LEU A 92 -6.93 10.47 10.91
C LEU A 92 -7.53 9.95 9.60
N ALA A 93 -7.21 8.71 9.21
CA ALA A 93 -7.73 8.03 8.03
C ALA A 93 -8.93 7.10 8.32
N CYS A 94 -9.34 6.96 9.59
CA CYS A 94 -10.37 6.00 10.01
C CYS A 94 -11.69 6.15 9.25
N ASP A 95 -12.16 7.36 8.98
CA ASP A 95 -13.40 7.55 8.22
C ASP A 95 -13.30 6.95 6.80
N GLN A 96 -12.18 7.17 6.12
CA GLN A 96 -11.93 6.62 4.79
C GLN A 96 -11.84 5.09 4.82
N ILE A 97 -11.17 4.52 5.81
CA ILE A 97 -11.01 3.05 5.91
C ILE A 97 -12.35 2.38 6.29
N VAL A 98 -12.98 2.86 7.36
CA VAL A 98 -14.14 2.22 7.97
C VAL A 98 -15.40 2.51 7.18
N ASN A 99 -15.65 3.76 6.79
CA ASN A 99 -16.90 4.11 6.14
C ASN A 99 -16.86 3.98 4.62
N GLN A 100 -15.71 4.20 3.99
CA GLN A 100 -15.58 4.10 2.54
C GLN A 100 -15.05 2.72 2.12
N ALA A 101 -13.76 2.43 2.35
CA ALA A 101 -13.10 1.25 1.80
C ALA A 101 -13.80 -0.07 2.18
N SER A 102 -14.20 -0.22 3.45
CA SER A 102 -14.79 -1.48 3.92
C SER A 102 -16.24 -1.72 3.48
N LYS A 103 -17.01 -0.67 3.23
CA LYS A 103 -18.47 -0.75 3.01
C LYS A 103 -18.89 -0.62 1.56
N LEU A 104 -18.11 0.08 0.73
CA LEU A 104 -18.51 0.41 -0.64
C LEU A 104 -18.86 -0.82 -1.49
N ARG A 105 -18.14 -1.93 -1.33
CA ARG A 105 -18.49 -3.19 -2.00
C ARG A 105 -19.87 -3.70 -1.63
N TYR A 106 -20.21 -3.65 -0.34
CA TYR A 106 -21.52 -4.08 0.16
C TYR A 106 -22.63 -3.11 -0.27
N MET A 107 -22.41 -1.81 -0.11
CA MET A 107 -23.39 -0.76 -0.44
C MET A 107 -23.75 -0.72 -1.92
N THR A 108 -22.81 -1.07 -2.80
CA THR A 108 -23.01 -1.10 -4.26
C THR A 108 -23.52 -2.45 -4.76
N GLY A 109 -23.89 -3.37 -3.87
CA GLY A 109 -24.35 -4.71 -4.25
C GLY A 109 -23.28 -5.53 -4.97
N GLY A 110 -21.99 -5.28 -4.70
CA GLY A 110 -20.86 -5.96 -5.33
C GLY A 110 -20.43 -5.39 -6.69
N GLN A 111 -20.96 -4.24 -7.10
CA GLN A 111 -20.55 -3.59 -8.35
C GLN A 111 -19.14 -2.98 -8.28
N ILE A 112 -18.71 -2.55 -7.09
CA ILE A 112 -17.39 -1.95 -6.88
C ILE A 112 -16.54 -2.86 -6.00
N ASP A 113 -15.37 -3.25 -6.51
CA ASP A 113 -14.32 -3.88 -5.72
C ASP A 113 -13.22 -2.85 -5.39
N ILE A 114 -12.68 -2.92 -4.18
CA ILE A 114 -11.65 -1.98 -3.68
C ILE A 114 -10.41 -2.78 -3.26
N PRO A 115 -9.55 -3.17 -4.22
CA PRO A 115 -8.31 -3.88 -3.92
C PRO A 115 -7.25 -2.91 -3.39
N ILE A 116 -7.27 -2.63 -2.08
CA ILE A 116 -6.36 -1.70 -1.40
C ILE A 116 -5.68 -2.36 -0.20
N VAL A 117 -4.42 -1.99 0.06
CA VAL A 117 -3.66 -2.42 1.24
C VAL A 117 -3.27 -1.19 2.05
N PHE A 118 -3.62 -1.17 3.33
CA PHE A 118 -3.13 -0.18 4.29
C PHE A 118 -2.00 -0.81 5.11
N ARG A 119 -0.84 -0.16 5.17
CA ARG A 119 0.26 -0.56 6.04
C ARG A 119 0.68 0.60 6.94
N CYS A 120 1.21 0.24 8.10
CA CYS A 120 1.74 1.18 9.08
C CYS A 120 2.82 0.49 9.91
N CYS A 121 3.78 1.24 10.45
CA CYS A 121 4.65 0.72 11.48
C CYS A 121 4.09 1.00 12.88
N MET A 122 4.27 0.06 13.79
CA MET A 122 4.00 0.25 15.20
C MET A 122 5.36 0.35 15.90
N PHE A 123 5.69 1.54 16.42
CA PHE A 123 6.87 1.67 17.26
C PHE A 123 6.57 1.04 18.61
N SER A 124 7.30 -0.01 18.96
CA SER A 124 7.37 -0.46 20.35
C SER A 124 8.23 0.55 21.09
N THR A 125 7.68 1.14 22.15
CA THR A 125 8.48 1.69 23.25
C THR A 125 9.44 0.65 23.82
#